data_AF-A0A5M3XJB7-F1
#
_entry.id   AF-A0A5M3XJB7-F1
#
_cell.length_a   1.000
_cell.length_b   1.000
_cell.length_c   1.000
_cell.angle_alpha   90.00
_cell.angle_beta   90.00
_cell.angle_gamma   90.00
#
_symmetry.space_group_name_H-M   'P 1'
#
loop_
_entity.id
_entity.type
_entity.pdbx_description
1 polymer ?
#
loop_
_entity_poly.entity_id
_entity_poly.type
_entity_poly.pdbx_seq_one_letter_code
_entity_poly.pdbx_strand_id
1 'polypeptide(L)'
;MTHAADIAALVEEVKELLQQLLALLPEQTGDASQGTTTHHKVSGSPAPWHPEAGMVLLTIHEEARRLEASLRGLVVGHPGRRRGGSDANTVEALNAIANLVHGVPPAAANRAARIIERWLRAGRQIGDIGEEEPWVPIPVPYGALPPLCPYCQTFSLRMLVLARQVRCVNRACRDRDGRPPEGRLENSRLNGDPQISWADGRVTYRRDWA
;
A
#
# COMPACT_ATOMS: atom_id res chain seq x y z
N MET A 1 -15.02 -15.33 0.71
CA MET A 1 -13.98 -16.37 0.76
C MET A 1 -13.14 -16.15 -0.49
N THR A 2 -11.83 -15.91 -0.37
CA THR A 2 -10.99 -15.70 -1.56
C THR A 2 -10.69 -17.08 -2.14
N HIS A 3 -11.00 -17.29 -3.42
CA HIS A 3 -10.75 -18.54 -4.10
C HIS A 3 -9.28 -18.61 -4.53
N ALA A 4 -8.71 -19.82 -4.61
CA ALA A 4 -7.32 -19.98 -5.03
C ALA A 4 -7.08 -19.42 -6.46
N ALA A 5 -8.10 -19.48 -7.33
CA ALA A 5 -8.08 -18.83 -8.64
C ALA A 5 -7.83 -17.30 -8.54
N ASP A 6 -8.35 -16.66 -7.50
CA ASP A 6 -8.15 -15.22 -7.27
C ASP A 6 -6.69 -14.92 -6.93
N ILE A 7 -5.98 -15.83 -6.24
CA ILE A 7 -4.57 -15.63 -5.88
C ILE A 7 -3.66 -15.74 -7.10
N ALA A 8 -3.94 -16.67 -8.02
CA ALA A 8 -3.19 -16.76 -9.26
C ALA A 8 -3.31 -15.47 -10.09
N ALA A 9 -4.52 -14.90 -10.18
CA ALA A 9 -4.74 -13.62 -10.83
C ALA A 9 -3.94 -12.48 -10.15
N LEU A 10 -4.00 -12.38 -8.81
CA LEU A 10 -3.22 -11.40 -8.06
C LEU A 10 -1.71 -11.55 -8.27
N VAL A 11 -1.21 -12.79 -8.45
CA VAL A 11 0.20 -13.05 -8.75
C VAL A 11 0.59 -12.52 -10.13
N GLU A 12 -0.25 -12.70 -11.14
CA GLU A 12 0.01 -12.11 -12.47
C GLU A 12 0.02 -10.58 -12.42
N GLU A 13 -0.94 -9.96 -11.72
CA GLU A 13 -0.95 -8.51 -11.51
C GLU A 13 0.35 -8.02 -10.82
N VAL A 14 0.89 -8.78 -9.86
CA VAL A 14 2.16 -8.41 -9.21
C VAL A 14 3.32 -8.48 -10.19
N LYS A 15 3.35 -9.45 -11.12
CA LYS A 15 4.42 -9.54 -12.12
C LYS A 15 4.39 -8.35 -13.08
N GLU A 16 3.20 -7.95 -13.52
CA GLU A 16 3.01 -6.74 -14.33
C GLU A 16 3.48 -5.49 -13.58
N LEU A 17 3.07 -5.35 -12.31
CA LEU A 17 3.52 -4.26 -11.45
C LEU A 17 5.04 -4.23 -11.28
N LEU A 18 5.70 -5.38 -11.14
CA LEU A 18 7.17 -5.46 -11.05
C LEU A 18 7.85 -4.87 -12.29
N GLN A 19 7.29 -5.08 -13.48
CA GLN A 19 7.82 -4.46 -14.71
C GLN A 19 7.67 -2.93 -14.68
N GLN A 20 6.52 -2.43 -14.24
CA GLN A 20 6.31 -0.99 -14.09
C GLN A 20 7.29 -0.38 -13.07
N LEU A 21 7.49 -1.04 -11.93
CA LEU A 21 8.44 -0.60 -10.89
C LEU A 21 9.88 -0.58 -11.39
N LEU A 22 10.30 -1.59 -12.16
CA LEU A 22 11.63 -1.65 -12.76
C LEU A 22 11.85 -0.52 -13.78
N ALA A 23 10.83 -0.17 -14.56
CA ALA A 23 10.91 0.93 -15.52
C ALA A 23 11.16 2.30 -14.84
N LEU A 24 10.77 2.46 -13.57
CA LEU A 24 11.04 3.65 -12.75
C LEU A 24 12.45 3.68 -12.12
N LEU A 25 13.25 2.64 -12.34
CA LEU A 25 14.60 2.47 -11.77
C LEU A 25 15.64 2.31 -12.90
N PRO A 26 15.86 3.34 -13.73
CA PRO A 26 16.85 3.24 -14.80
C PRO A 26 18.24 2.94 -14.22
N GLU A 27 18.95 1.99 -14.84
CA GLU A 27 20.36 1.78 -14.55
C GLU A 27 21.12 3.06 -14.88
N GLN A 28 21.78 3.65 -13.89
CA GLN A 28 22.69 4.75 -14.17
C GLN A 28 23.94 4.19 -14.83
N THR A 29 24.07 4.40 -16.14
CA THR A 29 25.36 4.31 -16.81
C THR A 29 26.24 5.42 -16.26
N GLY A 30 27.08 5.10 -15.27
CA GLY A 30 28.08 6.03 -14.79
C GLY A 30 28.97 6.47 -15.96
N ASP A 31 29.03 7.76 -16.23
CA ASP A 31 30.00 8.30 -17.17
C ASP A 31 31.39 8.19 -16.53
N ALA A 32 32.18 7.21 -16.98
CA ALA A 32 33.52 6.96 -16.48
C ALA A 32 34.46 8.18 -16.65
N SER A 33 34.06 9.19 -17.42
CA SER A 33 34.82 10.44 -17.64
C SER A 33 34.61 11.52 -16.58
N GLN A 34 33.61 11.42 -15.69
CA GLN A 34 33.28 12.45 -14.69
C GLN A 34 33.85 12.19 -13.28
N GLY A 35 34.90 11.37 -13.17
CA GLY A 35 35.62 11.18 -11.91
C GLY A 35 36.35 12.45 -11.46
N THR A 36 35.64 13.37 -10.81
CA THR A 36 36.27 14.52 -10.14
C THR A 36 36.71 14.13 -8.73
N THR A 37 38.02 13.94 -8.58
CA THR A 37 38.72 13.81 -7.30
C THR A 37 38.62 15.13 -6.52
N THR A 38 37.50 15.38 -5.85
CA THR A 38 37.39 16.53 -4.93
C THR A 38 37.05 16.04 -3.51
N HIS A 39 37.91 16.42 -2.56
CA HIS A 39 37.90 16.02 -1.14
C HIS A 39 36.80 16.70 -0.30
N HIS A 40 35.72 17.17 -0.92
CA HIS A 40 34.60 17.74 -0.18
C HIS A 40 33.60 16.65 0.18
N LYS A 41 33.13 16.68 1.43
CA LYS A 41 32.05 15.84 1.94
C LYS A 41 30.78 16.17 1.14
N VAL A 42 30.59 15.50 0.01
CA VAL A 42 29.35 15.55 -0.76
C VAL A 42 28.25 15.10 0.20
N SER A 43 27.38 16.03 0.61
CA SER A 43 26.15 15.65 1.31
C SER A 43 25.45 14.67 0.37
N GLY A 44 25.31 13.42 0.79
CA GLY A 44 25.05 12.27 -0.10
C GLY A 44 24.12 12.62 -1.25
N SER A 45 24.59 12.38 -2.48
CA SER A 45 23.80 12.57 -3.69
C SER A 45 22.42 11.92 -3.47
N PRO A 46 21.32 12.60 -3.83
CA PRO A 46 19.99 12.01 -3.74
C PRO A 46 20.02 10.65 -4.40
N ALA A 47 19.32 9.69 -3.80
CA ALA A 47 19.37 8.31 -4.26
C ALA A 47 19.10 8.29 -5.78
N PRO A 48 19.94 7.61 -6.58
CA PRO A 48 20.00 7.78 -8.04
C PRO A 48 18.78 7.23 -8.79
N TRP A 49 17.72 6.89 -8.07
CA TRP A 49 16.58 6.09 -8.48
C TRP A 49 15.30 6.56 -7.77
N HIS A 50 14.12 6.28 -8.33
CA HIS A 50 12.85 6.67 -7.72
C HIS A 50 12.69 5.99 -6.35
N PRO A 51 12.78 6.71 -5.22
CA PRO A 51 12.97 6.10 -3.91
C PRO A 51 11.77 5.26 -3.48
N GLU A 52 10.55 5.70 -3.78
CA GLU A 52 9.33 4.95 -3.45
C GLU A 52 9.24 3.64 -4.23
N ALA A 53 9.44 3.68 -5.55
CA ALA A 53 9.44 2.49 -6.41
C ALA A 53 10.52 1.48 -6.00
N GLY A 54 11.74 1.94 -5.71
CA GLY A 54 12.83 1.07 -5.24
C GLY A 54 12.48 0.35 -3.94
N MET A 55 11.87 1.07 -2.98
CA MET A 55 11.45 0.47 -1.71
C MET A 55 10.34 -0.56 -1.89
N VAL A 56 9.33 -0.28 -2.73
CA VAL A 56 8.25 -1.23 -3.01
C VAL A 56 8.80 -2.47 -3.74
N LEU A 57 9.65 -2.29 -4.76
CA LEU A 57 10.29 -3.37 -5.50
C LEU A 57 11.06 -4.31 -4.57
N LEU A 58 11.99 -3.76 -3.77
CA LEU A 58 12.81 -4.56 -2.85
C LEU A 58 11.95 -5.26 -1.79
N THR A 59 10.86 -4.62 -1.35
CA THR A 59 9.89 -5.23 -0.42
C THR A 59 9.20 -6.43 -1.06
N ILE A 60 8.75 -6.32 -2.31
CA ILE A 60 8.10 -7.44 -3.02
C ILE A 60 9.09 -8.59 -3.20
N HIS A 61 10.32 -8.30 -3.63
CA HIS A 61 11.37 -9.31 -3.76
C HIS A 61 11.54 -10.11 -2.46
N GLU A 62 11.71 -9.43 -1.34
CA GLU A 62 11.95 -10.08 -0.06
C GLU A 62 10.72 -10.81 0.47
N GLU A 63 9.58 -10.14 0.48
CA GLU A 63 8.36 -10.70 1.07
C GLU A 63 7.78 -11.83 0.21
N ALA A 64 7.99 -11.87 -1.11
CA ALA A 64 7.62 -13.01 -1.96
C ALA A 64 8.35 -14.29 -1.53
N ARG A 65 9.68 -14.22 -1.36
CA ARG A 65 10.47 -15.38 -0.90
C ARG A 65 10.08 -15.82 0.50
N ARG A 66 9.79 -14.86 1.38
CA ARG A 66 9.33 -15.14 2.74
C ARG A 66 7.96 -15.81 2.76
N LEU A 67 7.03 -15.32 1.93
CA LEU A 67 5.69 -15.89 1.81
C LEU A 67 5.75 -17.30 1.22
N GLU A 68 6.54 -17.53 0.17
CA GLU A 68 6.80 -18.86 -0.38
C GLU A 68 7.31 -19.83 0.70
N ALA A 69 8.36 -19.44 1.43
CA ALA A 69 8.93 -20.28 2.50
C ALA A 69 7.91 -20.58 3.61
N SER A 70 7.08 -19.60 3.98
CA SER A 70 6.01 -19.80 4.95
C SER A 70 4.95 -20.79 4.45
N LEU A 71 4.55 -20.71 3.18
CA LEU A 71 3.57 -21.63 2.59
C LEU A 71 4.14 -23.04 2.44
N ARG A 72 5.40 -23.18 2.01
CA ARG A 72 6.10 -24.49 1.99
C ARG A 72 6.14 -25.13 3.37
N GLY A 73 6.41 -24.35 4.41
CA GLY A 73 6.37 -24.83 5.79
C GLY A 73 5.01 -25.42 6.18
N LEU A 74 3.91 -24.84 5.69
CA LEU A 74 2.56 -25.34 5.95
C LEU A 74 2.19 -26.57 5.11
N VAL A 75 2.62 -26.63 3.85
CA VAL A 75 2.26 -27.74 2.93
C VAL A 75 3.14 -28.96 3.13
N VAL A 76 4.46 -28.77 3.26
CA VAL A 76 5.47 -29.84 3.25
C VAL A 76 6.10 -30.05 4.63
N GLY A 77 5.79 -29.20 5.61
CA GLY A 77 6.37 -29.26 6.97
C GLY A 77 7.76 -28.65 7.09
N HIS A 78 8.34 -28.12 6.01
CA HIS A 78 9.63 -27.42 6.03
C HIS A 78 9.68 -26.25 5.02
N PRO A 79 10.40 -25.15 5.32
CA PRO A 79 10.49 -24.00 4.40
C PRO A 79 11.36 -24.28 3.16
N GLY A 80 12.23 -25.30 3.22
CA GLY A 80 13.21 -25.61 2.17
C GLY A 80 14.35 -24.57 2.12
N ARG A 81 15.20 -24.65 1.09
CA ARG A 81 16.29 -23.69 0.88
C ARG A 81 15.73 -22.35 0.39
N ARG A 82 16.20 -21.26 0.99
CA ARG A 82 15.84 -19.89 0.59
C ARG A 82 16.43 -19.55 -0.79
N ARG A 83 15.61 -18.99 -1.67
CA ARG A 83 16.02 -18.50 -3.00
C ARG A 83 16.90 -17.25 -2.89
N GLY A 84 17.71 -17.02 -3.92
CA GLY A 84 18.48 -15.78 -4.09
C GLY A 84 17.61 -14.57 -4.41
N GLY A 85 18.23 -13.38 -4.45
CA GLY A 85 17.54 -12.09 -4.56
C GLY A 85 17.10 -11.64 -5.96
N SER A 86 17.44 -12.39 -7.02
CA SER A 86 17.25 -11.98 -8.42
C SER A 86 15.78 -11.95 -8.87
N ASP A 87 15.50 -11.20 -9.93
CA ASP A 87 14.16 -11.07 -10.54
C ASP A 87 13.58 -12.43 -10.93
N ALA A 88 14.38 -13.26 -11.60
CA ALA A 88 13.99 -14.63 -11.97
C ALA A 88 13.58 -15.46 -10.73
N ASN A 89 14.33 -15.35 -9.63
CA ASN A 89 13.99 -16.04 -8.38
C ASN A 89 12.71 -15.48 -7.74
N THR A 90 12.45 -14.18 -7.86
CA THR A 90 11.20 -13.56 -7.39
C THR A 90 10.00 -14.06 -8.20
N VAL A 91 10.11 -14.13 -9.54
CA VAL A 91 9.05 -14.67 -10.41
C VAL A 91 8.78 -16.15 -10.10
N GLU A 92 9.82 -16.96 -9.91
CA GLU A 92 9.66 -18.36 -9.49
C GLU A 92 9.00 -18.50 -8.12
N ALA A 93 9.34 -17.63 -7.16
CA ALA A 93 8.69 -17.61 -5.84
C ALA A 93 7.20 -17.28 -5.97
N LEU A 94 6.83 -16.28 -6.78
CA LEU A 94 5.45 -15.90 -7.05
C LEU A 94 4.65 -17.05 -7.69
N ASN A 95 5.22 -17.74 -8.68
CA ASN A 95 4.63 -18.93 -9.29
C ASN A 95 4.43 -20.06 -8.26
N ALA A 96 5.42 -20.28 -7.39
CA ALA A 96 5.31 -21.27 -6.34
C ALA A 96 4.21 -20.91 -5.33
N ILE A 97 4.05 -19.63 -4.98
CA ILE A 97 2.95 -19.16 -4.12
C ILE A 97 1.60 -19.52 -4.73
N ALA A 98 1.37 -19.22 -6.02
CA ALA A 98 0.12 -19.54 -6.72
C ALA A 98 -0.22 -21.04 -6.67
N ASN A 99 0.78 -21.92 -6.71
CA ASN A 99 0.57 -23.36 -6.60
C ASN A 99 0.37 -23.83 -5.14
N LEU A 100 1.19 -23.34 -4.22
CA LEU A 100 1.19 -23.78 -2.81
C LEU A 100 -0.10 -23.43 -2.09
N VAL A 101 -0.79 -22.34 -2.49
CA VAL A 101 -2.05 -21.94 -1.85
C VAL A 101 -3.17 -22.97 -2.00
N HIS A 102 -3.09 -23.87 -2.98
CA HIS A 102 -4.03 -24.99 -3.11
C HIS A 102 -3.85 -26.07 -2.03
N GLY A 103 -2.66 -26.15 -1.42
CA GLY A 103 -2.33 -27.15 -0.40
C GLY A 103 -2.46 -26.66 1.04
N VAL A 104 -2.85 -25.41 1.28
CA VAL A 104 -2.96 -24.83 2.63
C VAL A 104 -4.42 -24.63 3.06
N PRO A 105 -4.70 -24.54 4.38
CA PRO A 105 -6.03 -24.19 4.87
C PRO A 105 -6.52 -22.84 4.32
N PRO A 106 -7.84 -22.65 4.12
CA PRO A 106 -8.41 -21.41 3.57
C PRO A 106 -7.99 -20.13 4.32
N ALA A 107 -7.81 -20.21 5.65
CA ALA A 107 -7.35 -19.08 6.45
C ALA A 107 -5.91 -18.62 6.09
N ALA A 108 -5.03 -19.56 5.71
CA ALA A 108 -3.68 -19.26 5.27
C ALA A 108 -3.67 -18.69 3.84
N ALA A 109 -4.47 -19.27 2.93
CA ALA A 109 -4.65 -18.72 1.58
C ALA A 109 -5.19 -17.27 1.62
N ASN A 110 -6.23 -17.00 2.43
CA ASN A 110 -6.76 -15.64 2.64
C ASN A 110 -5.73 -14.68 3.25
N ARG A 111 -4.74 -15.18 4.01
CA ARG A 111 -3.66 -14.35 4.55
C ARG A 111 -2.63 -14.04 3.46
N ALA A 112 -2.29 -15.01 2.62
CA ALA A 112 -1.42 -14.81 1.45
C ALA A 112 -2.02 -13.79 0.49
N ALA A 113 -3.31 -13.93 0.13
CA ALA A 113 -4.03 -12.97 -0.70
C ALA A 113 -3.90 -11.53 -0.17
N ARG A 114 -4.19 -11.31 1.11
CA ARG A 114 -4.06 -9.98 1.75
C ARG A 114 -2.64 -9.41 1.73
N ILE A 115 -1.63 -10.26 1.78
CA ILE A 115 -0.22 -9.83 1.68
C ILE A 115 0.08 -9.38 0.25
N ILE A 116 -0.38 -10.12 -0.75
CA ILE A 116 -0.20 -9.80 -2.18
C ILE A 116 -0.97 -8.53 -2.56
N GLU A 117 -2.24 -8.42 -2.14
CA GLU A 117 -3.06 -7.21 -2.32
C GLU A 117 -2.41 -5.97 -1.71
N ARG A 118 -1.74 -6.13 -0.56
CA ARG A 118 -0.99 -5.04 0.07
C ARG A 118 0.19 -4.59 -0.79
N TRP A 119 0.90 -5.52 -1.44
CA TRP A 119 1.97 -5.17 -2.37
C TRP A 119 1.43 -4.43 -3.61
N LEU A 120 0.35 -4.95 -4.19
CA LEU A 120 -0.32 -4.31 -5.34
C LEU A 120 -0.74 -2.88 -5.00
N ARG A 121 -1.45 -2.69 -3.88
CA ARG A 121 -1.87 -1.37 -3.41
C ARG A 121 -0.68 -0.43 -3.20
N ALA A 122 0.41 -0.92 -2.62
CA ALA A 122 1.59 -0.10 -2.37
C ALA A 122 2.22 0.39 -3.68
N GLY A 123 2.30 -0.46 -4.71
CA GLY A 123 2.81 -0.04 -6.02
C GLY A 123 1.85 0.88 -6.78
N ARG A 124 0.55 0.56 -6.78
CA ARG A 124 -0.48 1.38 -7.44
C ARG A 124 -0.61 2.79 -6.89
N GLN A 125 -0.18 3.02 -5.65
CA GLN A 125 -0.18 4.32 -4.97
C GLN A 125 1.04 5.19 -5.28
N ILE A 126 2.05 4.67 -5.99
CA ILE A 126 3.21 5.47 -6.41
C ILE A 126 2.72 6.52 -7.43
N GLY A 127 3.12 7.78 -7.24
CA GLY A 127 2.61 8.91 -8.03
C GLY A 127 2.75 8.73 -9.55
N ASP A 128 3.87 8.16 -10.01
CA ASP A 128 4.14 7.91 -11.44
C ASP A 128 3.33 6.74 -12.03
N ILE A 129 2.82 5.83 -11.18
CA ILE A 129 1.91 4.75 -11.59
C ILE A 129 0.45 5.23 -11.50
N GLY A 130 0.09 5.83 -10.36
CA GLY A 130 -1.16 6.58 -10.17
C GLY A 130 -2.46 5.78 -10.32
N GLU A 131 -2.41 4.45 -10.28
CA GLU A 131 -3.58 3.57 -10.45
C GLU A 131 -4.53 3.60 -9.24
N GLU A 132 -4.03 3.87 -8.03
CA GLU A 132 -4.83 3.94 -6.81
C GLU A 132 -4.46 5.16 -5.97
N GLU A 133 -5.45 5.92 -5.49
CA GLU A 133 -5.20 7.06 -4.62
C GLU A 133 -4.90 6.61 -3.17
N PRO A 134 -3.84 7.12 -2.52
CA PRO A 134 -3.54 6.77 -1.15
C PRO A 134 -4.49 7.44 -0.15
N TRP A 135 -4.88 6.68 0.88
CA TRP A 135 -5.61 7.23 2.03
C TRP A 135 -4.66 8.02 2.93
N VAL A 136 -4.69 9.34 2.82
CA VAL A 136 -3.81 10.24 3.58
C VAL A 136 -4.51 10.78 4.84
N PRO A 137 -3.76 11.24 5.87
CA PRO A 137 -4.33 12.03 6.94
C PRO A 137 -5.14 13.21 6.40
N ILE A 138 -6.23 13.56 7.09
CA ILE A 138 -7.00 14.75 6.73
C ILE A 138 -6.09 15.99 6.87
N PRO A 139 -5.96 16.82 5.82
CA PRO A 139 -5.19 18.05 5.89
C PRO A 139 -5.73 18.98 6.96
N VAL A 140 -4.86 19.35 7.89
CA VAL A 140 -5.11 20.33 8.94
C VAL A 140 -4.10 21.46 8.85
N PRO A 141 -4.43 22.67 9.32
CA PRO A 141 -3.46 23.76 9.43
C PRO A 141 -2.21 23.32 10.21
N TYR A 142 -1.08 23.96 9.92
CA TYR A 142 0.17 23.64 10.60
C TYR A 142 0.03 23.80 12.13
N GLY A 143 0.42 22.77 12.88
CA GLY A 143 0.32 22.73 14.34
C GLY A 143 -1.05 22.36 14.90
N ALA A 144 -2.09 22.24 14.08
CA ALA A 144 -3.40 21.78 14.52
C ALA A 144 -3.44 20.25 14.67
N LEU A 145 -4.28 19.76 15.59
CA LEU A 145 -4.55 18.33 15.71
C LEU A 145 -5.48 17.87 14.58
N PRO A 146 -5.36 16.61 14.12
CA PRO A 146 -6.33 16.03 13.21
C PRO A 146 -7.72 16.01 13.84
N PRO A 147 -8.80 16.00 13.06
CA PRO A 147 -10.12 15.77 13.62
C PRO A 147 -10.26 14.38 14.23
N LEU A 148 -10.98 14.33 15.34
CA LEU A 148 -11.43 13.07 15.92
C LEU A 148 -12.53 12.43 15.07
N CYS A 149 -12.49 11.12 14.94
CA CYS A 149 -13.61 10.37 14.39
C CYS A 149 -14.84 10.58 15.28
N PRO A 150 -15.99 11.01 14.73
CA PRO A 150 -17.17 11.31 15.54
C PRO A 150 -17.83 10.08 16.18
N TYR A 151 -17.37 8.88 15.83
CA TYR A 151 -17.87 7.60 16.32
C TYR A 151 -16.95 6.97 17.37
N CYS A 152 -15.64 6.85 17.11
CA CYS A 152 -14.70 6.26 18.08
C CYS A 152 -13.82 7.27 18.83
N GLN A 153 -13.94 8.57 18.54
CA GLN A 153 -13.16 9.64 19.19
C GLN A 153 -11.64 9.43 19.12
N THR A 154 -11.14 8.89 17.99
CA THR A 154 -9.70 8.73 17.73
C THR A 154 -9.27 9.50 16.47
N PHE A 155 -7.98 9.84 16.35
CA PHE A 155 -7.37 10.50 15.19
C PHE A 155 -7.15 9.55 13.98
N SER A 156 -8.13 8.68 13.73
CA SER A 156 -8.08 7.62 12.74
C SER A 156 -8.77 7.98 11.43
N LEU A 157 -9.17 9.24 11.24
CA LEU A 157 -9.76 9.68 9.98
C LEU A 157 -8.69 9.81 8.88
N ARG A 158 -9.00 9.30 7.70
CA ARG A 158 -8.17 9.41 6.48
C ARG A 158 -9.05 9.82 5.32
N MET A 159 -8.44 10.42 4.29
CA MET A 159 -9.15 10.85 3.10
C MET A 159 -8.45 10.45 1.80
N LEU A 160 -9.27 10.25 0.78
CA LEU A 160 -8.91 10.31 -0.63
C LEU A 160 -9.15 11.76 -1.08
N VAL A 161 -8.08 12.47 -1.43
CA VAL A 161 -8.10 13.91 -1.72
C VAL A 161 -8.88 14.19 -3.00
N LEU A 162 -8.57 13.49 -4.09
CA LEU A 162 -9.21 13.65 -5.39
C LEU A 162 -10.66 13.16 -5.34
N ALA A 163 -10.90 11.98 -4.75
CA ALA A 163 -12.26 11.45 -4.61
C ALA A 163 -13.11 12.19 -3.56
N ARG A 164 -12.49 13.06 -2.74
CA ARG A 164 -13.09 13.75 -1.58
C ARG A 164 -13.80 12.79 -0.62
N GLN A 165 -13.33 11.56 -0.51
CA GLN A 165 -13.90 10.56 0.41
C GLN A 165 -13.14 10.58 1.73
N VAL A 166 -13.85 10.38 2.83
CA VAL A 166 -13.29 10.30 4.18
C VAL A 166 -13.74 8.99 4.81
N ARG A 167 -12.84 8.31 5.53
CA ARG A 167 -13.20 7.14 6.33
C ARG A 167 -12.42 7.08 7.63
N CYS A 168 -12.96 6.35 8.60
CA CYS A 168 -12.20 5.95 9.78
C CYS A 168 -11.41 4.66 9.50
N VAL A 169 -10.09 4.66 9.70
CA VAL A 169 -9.26 3.45 9.52
C VAL A 169 -9.18 2.57 10.77
N ASN A 170 -9.81 2.97 11.88
CA ASN A 170 -9.92 2.12 13.06
C ASN A 170 -10.90 0.97 12.78
N ARG A 171 -10.37 -0.25 12.69
CA ARG A 171 -11.15 -1.46 12.35
C ARG A 171 -12.25 -1.82 13.35
N ALA A 172 -12.19 -1.33 14.58
CA ALA A 172 -13.23 -1.54 15.59
C ALA A 172 -14.35 -0.47 15.52
N CYS A 173 -14.10 0.63 14.81
CA CYS A 173 -15.04 1.73 14.72
C CYS A 173 -16.24 1.37 13.83
N ARG A 174 -17.45 1.71 14.30
CA ARG A 174 -18.71 1.51 13.59
C ARG A 174 -19.55 2.78 13.64
N ASP A 175 -20.26 3.07 12.56
CA ASP A 175 -21.29 4.11 12.51
C ASP A 175 -22.58 3.62 13.17
N ARG A 176 -23.66 4.42 13.07
CA ARG A 176 -24.97 4.09 13.64
C ARG A 176 -25.62 2.85 13.02
N ASP A 177 -25.26 2.53 11.78
CA ASP A 177 -25.78 1.39 11.04
C ASP A 177 -24.91 0.12 11.21
N GLY A 178 -23.90 0.17 12.08
CA GLY A 178 -23.00 -0.95 12.31
C GLY A 178 -22.00 -1.18 11.18
N ARG A 179 -21.77 -0.20 10.31
CA ARG A 179 -20.80 -0.25 9.20
C ARG A 179 -19.54 0.56 9.53
N PRO A 180 -18.40 0.32 8.84
CA PRO A 180 -17.25 1.20 8.97
C PRO A 180 -17.62 2.65 8.59
N PRO A 181 -17.28 3.66 9.41
CA PRO A 181 -17.66 5.04 9.10
C PRO A 181 -16.99 5.54 7.83
N GLU A 182 -17.83 5.92 6.88
CA GLU A 182 -17.46 6.52 5.60
C GLU A 182 -18.29 7.77 5.34
N GLY A 183 -17.70 8.75 4.68
CA GLY A 183 -18.33 10.01 4.36
C GLY A 183 -17.66 10.69 3.18
N ARG A 184 -18.26 11.80 2.73
CA ARG A 184 -17.73 12.64 1.65
C ARG A 184 -17.51 14.05 2.16
N LEU A 185 -16.36 14.62 1.82
CA LEU A 185 -16.05 16.03 2.08
C LEU A 185 -16.80 16.89 1.06
N GLU A 186 -17.75 17.67 1.55
CA GLU A 186 -18.62 18.54 0.77
C GLU A 186 -18.52 19.98 1.30
N ASN A 187 -19.07 20.94 0.56
CA ASN A 187 -19.24 22.29 1.07
C ASN A 187 -20.71 22.48 1.44
N SER A 188 -20.96 23.02 2.63
CA SER A 188 -22.29 23.35 3.11
C SER A 188 -22.98 24.31 2.14
N ARG A 189 -24.21 23.96 1.71
CA ARG A 189 -25.01 24.83 0.83
C ARG A 189 -25.51 26.09 1.54
N LEU A 190 -25.51 26.11 2.87
CA LEU A 190 -26.04 27.22 3.67
C LEU A 190 -25.02 28.35 3.85
N ASN A 191 -23.75 28.00 4.06
CA ASN A 191 -22.71 28.96 4.42
C ASN A 191 -21.37 28.75 3.71
N GLY A 192 -21.25 27.74 2.84
CA GLY A 192 -20.02 27.44 2.10
C GLY A 192 -18.94 26.68 2.89
N ASP A 193 -19.12 26.48 4.19
CA ASP A 193 -18.12 25.82 5.03
C ASP A 193 -17.90 24.36 4.61
N PRO A 194 -16.65 23.86 4.62
CA PRO A 194 -16.39 22.45 4.40
C PRO A 194 -17.01 21.60 5.52
N GLN A 195 -17.70 20.54 5.13
CA GLN A 195 -18.35 19.57 6.00
C GLN A 195 -18.09 18.14 5.53
N ILE A 196 -18.15 17.16 6.43
CA ILE A 196 -18.25 15.75 6.06
C ILE A 196 -19.71 15.35 6.17
N SER A 197 -20.26 14.85 5.06
CA SER A 197 -21.54 14.16 5.00
C SER A 197 -21.27 12.66 5.14
N TRP A 198 -21.64 12.06 6.28
CA TRP A 198 -21.44 10.64 6.58
C TRP A 198 -22.55 9.78 5.96
N ALA A 199 -22.25 8.51 5.68
CA ALA A 199 -23.18 7.58 5.04
C ALA A 199 -24.47 7.33 5.86
N ASP A 200 -24.39 7.45 7.19
CA ASP A 200 -25.52 7.32 8.12
C ASP A 200 -26.36 8.62 8.26
N GLY A 201 -26.10 9.62 7.41
CA GLY A 201 -26.78 10.91 7.41
C GLY A 201 -26.27 11.91 8.43
N ARG A 202 -25.28 11.56 9.27
CA ARG A 202 -24.64 12.53 10.16
C ARG A 202 -23.86 13.56 9.32
N VAL A 203 -23.84 14.81 9.79
CA VAL A 203 -22.99 15.87 9.24
C VAL A 203 -22.01 16.32 10.32
N THR A 204 -20.76 16.57 9.94
CA THR A 204 -19.74 17.16 10.83
C THR A 204 -19.09 18.33 10.13
N TYR A 205 -19.11 19.51 10.74
CA TYR A 205 -18.51 20.70 10.16
C TYR A 205 -17.01 20.75 10.46
N ARG A 206 -16.21 21.18 9.49
CA ARG A 206 -14.75 21.29 9.67
C ARG A 206 -14.36 22.33 10.73
N ARG A 207 -15.21 23.32 10.97
CA ARG A 207 -15.00 24.34 12.03
C ARG A 207 -15.00 23.73 13.43
N ASP A 208 -15.62 22.56 13.60
CA ASP A 208 -15.69 21.84 14.88
C ASP A 208 -14.41 21.04 15.15
N TRP A 209 -13.36 21.19 14.32
CA TRP A 209 -12.10 20.43 14.39
C TRP A 209 -10.91 21.24 14.93
N ALA A 210 -11.15 22.50 15.29
CA ALA A 210 -10.17 23.38 15.94
C ALA A 210 -10.18 23.19 17.47
#